data_AF-A0A2T7TDF5-F1
#
_entry.id   AF-A0A2T7TDF5-F1
#
_cell.length_a   1.000
_cell.length_b   1.000
_cell.length_c   1.000
_cell.angle_alpha   90.00
_cell.angle_beta   90.00
_cell.angle_gamma   90.00
#
_symmetry.space_group_name_H-M   'P 1'
#
loop_
_entity.id
_entity.type
_entity.pdbx_description
1 polymer ?
#
loop_
_entity_poly.entity_id
_entity_poly.type
_entity_poly.pdbx_seq_one_letter_code
_entity_poly.pdbx_strand_id
1 'polypeptide(L)' 'MDDTTREAVRAFYRLLKATAAAANDPHHPGAEETLTNAAYEANAAMATAGLLGRPGPELFALVAEEFPGYNPTA' A
#
# COMPACT_ATOMS: atom_id res chain seq x y z
N MET A 1 8.78 11.02 9.46
CA MET A 1 8.25 11.07 8.08
C MET A 1 7.64 12.44 7.73
N ASP A 2 7.88 12.98 6.52
CA ASP A 2 7.17 14.16 5.99
C ASP A 2 5.77 13.80 5.45
N ASP A 3 4.95 14.82 5.14
CA ASP A 3 3.55 14.63 4.77
C ASP A 3 3.36 13.88 3.44
N THR A 4 4.19 14.17 2.43
CA THR A 4 4.15 13.50 1.12
C THR A 4 4.49 12.01 1.25
N THR A 5 5.55 11.71 2.01
CA THR A 5 5.97 10.35 2.30
C THR A 5 4.89 9.62 3.11
N ARG A 6 4.27 10.29 4.08
CA ARG A 6 3.17 9.72 4.87
C ARG A 6 1.96 9.37 4.03
N GLU A 7 1.55 10.26 3.13
CA GLU A 7 0.45 9.99 2.21
C GLU A 7 0.75 8.80 1.30
N ALA A 8 1.96 8.73 0.76
CA ALA A 8 2.40 7.60 -0.06
C ALA A 8 2.40 6.28 0.71
N VAL A 9 2.88 6.27 1.96
CA VAL A 9 2.86 5.08 2.83
C VAL A 9 1.43 4.65 3.14
N ARG A 10 0.51 5.60 3.38
CA ARG A 10 -0.91 5.31 3.62
C ARG A 10 -1.60 4.75 2.37
N ALA A 11 -1.27 5.25 1.18
CA ALA A 11 -1.79 4.73 -0.09
C ALA A 11 -1.25 3.32 -0.36
N PHE A 12 0.06 3.11 -0.16
CA PHE A 12 0.67 1.79 -0.28
C PHE A 12 0.07 0.77 0.71
N TYR A 13 -0.16 1.17 1.96
CA TYR A 13 -0.82 0.32 2.95
C TYR A 13 -2.27 -0.04 2.57
N ARG A 14 -3.01 0.88 1.94
CA ARG A 14 -4.34 0.60 1.41
C ARG A 14 -4.29 -0.42 0.26
N LEU A 15 -3.31 -0.30 -0.64
CA LEU A 15 -3.07 -1.32 -1.67
C LEU A 15 -2.77 -2.69 -1.07
N LEU A 16 -1.90 -2.78 -0.07
CA LEU A 16 -1.60 -4.06 0.60
C LEU A 16 -2.86 -4.73 1.16
N LYS A 17 -3.76 -3.94 1.78
CA LYS A 17 -5.04 -4.45 2.29
C LYS A 17 -6.01 -4.86 1.19
N ALA A 18 -6.10 -4.10 0.10
CA ALA A 18 -6.92 -4.46 -1.05
C ALA A 18 -6.44 -5.76 -1.71
N THR A 19 -5.12 -5.93 -1.86
CA THR A 19 -4.51 -7.17 -2.36
C THR A 19 -4.82 -8.36 -1.46
N ALA A 20 -4.68 -8.20 -0.13
CA ALA A 20 -5.00 -9.27 0.82
C ALA A 20 -6.50 -9.64 0.77
N ALA A 21 -7.40 -8.65 0.68
CA ALA A 21 -8.83 -8.88 0.56
C ALA A 21 -9.19 -9.63 -0.73
N ALA A 22 -8.65 -9.19 -1.87
CA ALA A 22 -8.86 -9.83 -3.17
C ALA A 22 -8.26 -11.24 -3.24
N ALA A 23 -7.15 -11.51 -2.55
CA ALA A 23 -6.58 -12.85 -2.45
C ALA A 23 -7.46 -13.80 -1.61
N ASN A 24 -8.09 -13.28 -0.54
CA ASN A 24 -8.95 -14.06 0.34
C ASN A 24 -10.34 -14.33 -0.25
N ASP A 25 -10.90 -13.38 -0.99
CA ASP A 25 -12.18 -13.55 -1.71
C ASP A 25 -12.09 -13.00 -3.14
N PRO A 26 -11.51 -13.77 -4.08
CA PRO A 26 -11.30 -13.33 -5.46
C PRO A 26 -12.59 -13.10 -6.24
N HIS A 27 -13.72 -13.65 -5.78
CA HIS A 27 -15.01 -13.54 -6.46
C HIS A 27 -15.91 -12.46 -5.86
N HIS A 28 -15.41 -11.70 -4.89
CA HIS A 28 -16.15 -10.59 -4.32
C HIS A 28 -16.51 -9.57 -5.41
N PRO A 29 -17.79 -9.17 -5.52
CA PRO A 29 -18.19 -8.11 -6.45
C PRO A 29 -17.39 -6.84 -6.20
N GLY A 30 -16.65 -6.36 -7.20
CA GLY A 30 -15.84 -5.14 -7.09
C GLY A 30 -14.44 -5.34 -6.49
N ALA A 31 -13.97 -6.57 -6.24
CA ALA A 31 -12.59 -6.82 -5.81
C ALA A 31 -11.56 -6.28 -6.82
N GLU A 32 -11.78 -6.55 -8.12
CA GLU A 32 -10.90 -6.09 -9.20
C GLU A 32 -10.86 -4.56 -9.30
N GLU A 33 -12.02 -3.90 -9.22
CA GLU A 33 -12.11 -2.44 -9.24
C GLU A 33 -11.42 -1.83 -8.01
N THR A 34 -11.67 -2.38 -6.82
CA THR A 34 -11.05 -1.92 -5.56
C THR A 34 -9.53 -2.04 -5.61
N LEU A 35 -9.03 -3.19 -6.08
CA LEU A 35 -7.60 -3.43 -6.23
C LEU A 35 -6.97 -2.49 -7.24
N THR A 36 -7.63 -2.31 -8.40
CA THR A 36 -7.15 -1.44 -9.48
C THR A 36 -7.08 0.02 -9.02
N ASN A 37 -8.12 0.53 -8.37
CA ASN A 37 -8.15 1.89 -7.84
C ASN A 37 -7.08 2.12 -6.77
N ALA A 38 -6.91 1.17 -5.85
CA ALA A 38 -5.86 1.24 -4.84
C ALA A 38 -4.44 1.19 -5.46
N ALA A 39 -4.26 0.42 -6.53
CA ALA A 39 -2.99 0.34 -7.25
C ALA A 39 -2.65 1.67 -7.93
N TYR A 40 -3.63 2.32 -8.58
CA TYR A 40 -3.43 3.64 -9.18
C TYR A 40 -3.10 4.71 -8.14
N GLU A 41 -3.83 4.76 -7.04
CA GLU A 41 -3.59 5.73 -5.96
C GLU A 41 -2.19 5.54 -5.35
N ALA A 42 -1.83 4.30 -5.01
CA ALA A 42 -0.52 3.99 -4.45
C ALA A 42 0.60 4.34 -5.43
N ASN A 43 0.47 3.97 -6.71
CA ASN A 43 1.47 4.28 -7.71
C ASN A 43 1.70 5.80 -7.86
N ALA A 44 0.63 6.59 -7.92
CA ALA A 44 0.71 8.04 -8.02
C ALA A 44 1.37 8.68 -6.78
N ALA A 45 0.93 8.29 -5.58
CA ALA A 45 1.47 8.85 -4.34
C ALA A 45 2.93 8.45 -4.12
N MET A 46 3.29 7.19 -4.39
CA MET A 46 4.67 6.72 -4.31
C MET A 46 5.58 7.36 -5.36
N ALA A 47 5.07 7.68 -6.55
CA ALA A 47 5.82 8.42 -7.56
C ALA A 47 6.18 9.82 -7.05
N THR A 48 5.18 10.54 -6.53
CA THR A 48 5.36 11.89 -5.99
C THR A 48 6.33 11.91 -4.80
N ALA A 49 6.29 10.88 -3.95
CA ALA A 49 7.21 10.74 -2.83
C ALA A 49 8.61 10.21 -3.20
N GLY A 50 8.86 9.87 -4.47
CA GLY A 50 10.14 9.27 -4.89
C GLY A 50 10.41 7.89 -4.28
N LEU A 51 9.34 7.14 -3.99
CA LEU A 51 9.41 5.80 -3.38
C LEU A 51 9.31 4.68 -4.42
N LEU A 52 8.93 4.98 -5.67
CA LEU A 52 8.90 3.99 -6.75
C LEU A 52 10.31 3.42 -6.99
N GLY A 53 10.44 2.10 -6.90
CA GLY A 53 11.71 1.39 -7.10
C GLY A 53 12.56 1.25 -5.84
N ARG A 54 12.10 1.75 -4.68
CA ARG A 54 12.77 1.41 -3.41
C ARG A 54 12.60 -0.07 -3.07
N PRO A 55 13.61 -0.68 -2.42
CA PRO A 55 13.50 -2.07 -1.96
C PRO A 55 12.29 -2.28 -1.05
N GLY A 56 11.59 -3.41 -1.22
CA GLY A 56 10.44 -3.78 -0.40
C GLY A 56 10.67 -3.67 1.12
N PRO A 57 11.81 -4.14 1.68
CA PRO A 57 12.09 -3.99 3.11
C PRO A 57 12.11 -2.54 3.61
N GLU A 58 12.59 -1.59 2.80
CA GLU A 58 12.57 -0.16 3.15
C GLU A 58 11.14 0.38 3.19
N LEU A 59 10.33 0.00 2.19
CA LEU A 59 8.92 0.39 2.14
C LEU A 59 8.15 -0.18 3.34
N PHE A 60 8.39 -1.43 3.71
CA PHE A 60 7.75 -2.04 4.88
C PHE A 60 8.22 -1.44 6.20
N ALA A 61 9.47 -0.99 6.31
CA ALA A 61 9.94 -0.24 7.48
C ALA A 61 9.17 1.07 7.65
N LEU A 62 8.93 1.81 6.55
CA LEU A 62 8.11 3.02 6.57
C LEU A 62 6.65 2.74 6.95
N VAL A 63 6.08 1.63 6.45
CA VAL A 63 4.73 1.20 6.85
C VAL A 63 4.68 0.89 8.34
N ALA A 64 5.69 0.23 8.90
CA ALA A 64 5.75 -0.07 10.33
C ALA A 64 5.95 1.18 11.21
N GLU A 65 6.66 2.20 10.70
CA GLU A 65 6.78 3.51 11.37
C GLU A 65 5.42 4.22 11.46
N GLU A 66 4.64 4.25 10.37
CA GLU A 66 3.33 4.92 10.34
C GLU A 66 2.21 4.07 10.98
N PHE A 67 2.30 2.75 10.93
CA PHE A 67 1.33 1.81 11.47
C PHE A 67 2.00 0.82 12.45
N PRO A 68 2.21 1.24 13.71
CA PRO A 68 2.87 0.40 14.72
C PRO A 68 1.99 -0.81 15.04
N GLY A 69 2.34 -1.98 14.48
CA GLY A 69 1.54 -3.20 14.55
C GLY A 69 1.30 -3.87 13.20
N TYR A 70 1.66 -3.21 12.10
CA TYR A 70 1.70 -3.88 10.81
C TYR A 70 2.77 -4.99 10.80
N ASN A 71 2.34 -6.23 10.55
CA ASN A 71 3.23 -7.36 10.32
C ASN A 71 3.07 -7.84 8.86
N PRO A 72 4.09 -7.69 8.00
CA PRO A 72 4.01 -8.11 6.60
C PRO A 72 3.95 -9.63 6.40
N THR A 73 4.15 -10.42 7.45
CA THR A 73 4.12 -11.90 7.41
C THR A 73 2.93 -12.54 8.14
N ALA A 74 2.05 -11.73 8.73
CA ALA A 74 0.86 -12.19 9.45
C ALA A 74 -0.32 -12.51 8.53
#